data_AF-A0A7S1GP27-F1
#
_entry.id   AF-A0A7S1GP27-F1
#
_cell.length_a   1.000
_cell.length_b   1.000
_cell.length_c   1.000
_cell.angle_alpha   90.00
_cell.angle_beta   90.00
_cell.angle_gamma   90.00
#
_symmetry.space_group_name_H-M   'P 1'
#
loop_
_entity.id
_entity.type
_entity.pdbx_description
1 polymer ?
#
loop_
_entity_poly.entity_id
_entity_poly.type
_entity_poly.pdbx_seq_one_letter_code
_entity_poly.pdbx_strand_id
1 'polypeptide(L)'
;ENRVNGGYDTGMRGPGLAIYHIDETADNVASTPDDANYPASHYRVSLIQADGQFDLETMEDDGDKDDLFQHYKVNGITPEGALVSGVLSNSGPHAGYPNTKGYSGGSFTDTGVEIKDISAPGNEMTFTVTFVTSDA
;
A
#
# COMPACT_ATOMS: atom_id res chain seq x y z
N GLU A 1 -10.05 -2.20 -2.79
CA GLU A 1 -11.43 -1.72 -2.52
C GLU A 1 -11.55 -0.26 -2.95
N ASN A 2 -12.56 0.10 -3.73
CA ASN A 2 -12.82 1.51 -4.09
C ASN A 2 -13.58 2.19 -2.94
N ARG A 3 -12.94 3.15 -2.26
CA ARG A 3 -13.50 3.94 -1.15
C ARG A 3 -13.89 5.31 -1.69
N VAL A 4 -15.16 5.69 -1.54
CA VAL A 4 -15.69 6.98 -1.99
C VAL A 4 -16.23 7.77 -0.81
N ASN A 5 -16.03 9.08 -0.77
CA ASN A 5 -16.54 9.91 0.32
C ASN A 5 -18.06 10.13 0.19
N GLY A 6 -18.83 9.09 0.52
CA GLY A 6 -20.26 9.02 0.34
C GLY A 6 -20.89 7.86 1.12
N GLY A 7 -22.17 7.97 1.47
CA GLY A 7 -22.84 6.96 2.29
C GLY A 7 -22.16 6.80 3.65
N TYR A 8 -21.79 5.57 4.01
CA TYR A 8 -21.09 5.23 5.26
C TYR A 8 -19.73 5.94 5.38
N ASP A 9 -19.10 6.25 4.25
CA ASP A 9 -17.72 6.76 4.19
C ASP A 9 -17.64 8.29 4.20
N THR A 10 -18.76 8.96 4.51
CA THR A 10 -18.85 10.43 4.57
C THR A 10 -17.90 11.08 5.58
N GLY A 11 -17.42 10.32 6.56
CA GLY A 11 -16.44 10.76 7.55
C GLY A 11 -14.97 10.52 7.17
N MET A 12 -14.69 9.86 6.04
CA MET A 12 -13.32 9.54 5.63
C MET A 12 -12.56 10.79 5.20
N ARG A 13 -11.26 10.84 5.55
CA ARG A 13 -10.39 11.98 5.26
C ARG A 13 -10.04 12.08 3.77
N GLY A 14 -10.02 10.97 3.04
CA GLY A 14 -9.81 10.94 1.61
C GLY A 14 -10.46 9.73 0.93
N PRO A 15 -10.94 9.87 -0.32
CA PRO A 15 -11.35 8.75 -1.16
C PRO A 15 -10.15 8.14 -1.89
N GLY A 16 -10.30 6.93 -2.41
CA GLY A 16 -9.27 6.28 -3.21
C GLY A 16 -9.38 4.75 -3.24
N LEU A 17 -8.36 4.13 -3.82
CA LEU A 17 -8.23 2.68 -3.86
C LEU A 17 -7.48 2.22 -2.60
N ALA A 18 -8.17 1.49 -1.73
CA ALA A 18 -7.54 0.74 -0.65
C ALA A 18 -6.96 -0.57 -1.19
N ILE A 19 -5.71 -0.87 -0.85
CA ILE A 19 -5.02 -2.11 -1.22
C ILE A 19 -4.66 -2.82 0.08
N TYR A 20 -4.95 -4.11 0.17
CA TYR A 20 -4.67 -4.90 1.37
C TYR A 20 -3.60 -5.93 1.09
N HIS A 21 -2.63 -6.06 1.98
CA HIS A 21 -1.70 -7.18 2.01
C HIS A 21 -2.30 -8.31 2.86
N ILE A 22 -2.23 -9.55 2.37
CA ILE A 22 -2.74 -10.72 3.07
C ILE A 22 -1.64 -11.78 3.16
N ASP A 23 -1.34 -12.22 4.38
CA ASP A 23 -0.43 -13.31 4.67
C ASP A 23 -0.98 -14.18 5.80
N GLU A 24 -1.45 -15.37 5.44
CA GLU A 24 -2.06 -16.32 6.39
C GLU A 24 -1.05 -16.91 7.39
N THR A 25 0.26 -16.77 7.12
CA THR A 25 1.34 -17.30 7.95
C THR A 25 1.87 -16.31 8.98
N ALA A 26 1.44 -15.04 8.91
CA ALA A 26 1.92 -13.99 9.80
C ALA A 26 1.51 -14.24 11.27
N ASP A 27 2.36 -13.75 12.18
CA ASP A 27 2.17 -13.82 13.64
C ASP A 27 1.08 -12.85 14.15
N ASN A 28 0.62 -11.95 13.28
CA ASN A 28 -0.38 -10.93 13.55
C ASN A 28 0.07 -9.90 14.60
N VAL A 29 1.34 -9.52 14.56
CA VAL A 29 1.94 -8.50 15.42
C VAL A 29 2.18 -7.21 14.63
N ALA A 30 1.80 -6.07 15.20
CA ALA A 30 2.03 -4.75 14.59
C ALA A 30 3.54 -4.51 14.39
N SER A 31 3.91 -4.05 13.21
CA SER A 31 5.30 -3.81 12.82
C SER A 31 5.33 -3.01 11.52
N THR A 32 6.26 -2.08 11.39
CA THR A 32 6.46 -1.25 10.19
C THR A 32 7.89 -1.41 9.65
N PRO A 33 8.22 -0.91 8.46
CA PRO A 33 9.59 -0.97 7.93
C PRO A 33 10.69 -0.37 8.82
N ASP A 34 10.33 0.48 9.79
CA ASP A 34 11.28 1.06 10.75
C ASP A 34 11.57 0.12 11.94
N ASP A 35 10.78 -0.94 12.11
CA ASP A 35 10.94 -1.92 13.19
C ASP A 35 11.98 -2.99 12.86
N ALA A 36 12.80 -3.36 13.85
CA ALA A 36 13.88 -4.33 13.69
C ALA A 36 13.40 -5.75 13.30
N ASN A 37 12.14 -6.09 13.61
CA ASN A 37 11.55 -7.40 13.31
C ASN A 37 10.76 -7.41 11.99
N TYR A 38 10.67 -6.30 11.26
CA TYR A 38 10.01 -6.27 9.97
C TYR A 38 10.88 -6.93 8.87
N PRO A 39 10.33 -7.77 7.98
CA PRO A 39 8.92 -8.15 7.83
C PRO A 39 8.59 -9.52 8.48
N ALA A 40 9.33 -9.95 9.49
CA ALA A 40 9.09 -11.21 10.20
C ALA A 40 7.88 -11.18 11.14
N SER A 41 7.60 -10.01 11.72
CA SER A 41 6.36 -9.71 12.39
C SER A 41 5.57 -8.70 11.56
N HIS A 42 4.28 -8.97 11.35
CA HIS A 42 3.31 -8.10 10.66
C HIS A 42 1.89 -8.62 10.85
N TYR A 43 0.89 -7.81 10.51
CA TYR A 43 -0.51 -8.23 10.49
C TYR A 43 -0.77 -9.24 9.37
N ARG A 44 -1.69 -10.18 9.64
CA ARG A 44 -2.17 -11.13 8.61
C ARG A 44 -2.93 -10.43 7.50
N VAL A 45 -3.63 -9.36 7.83
CA VAL A 45 -4.32 -8.48 6.89
C VAL A 45 -3.98 -7.07 7.31
N SER A 46 -3.28 -6.32 6.45
CA SER A 46 -2.96 -4.91 6.65
C SER A 46 -3.44 -4.07 5.48
N LEU A 47 -3.86 -2.84 5.77
CA LEU A 47 -4.01 -1.82 4.74
C LEU A 47 -2.61 -1.39 4.32
N ILE A 48 -2.37 -1.31 3.01
CA ILE A 48 -1.16 -0.67 2.50
C ILE A 48 -1.44 0.83 2.43
N GLN A 49 -0.89 1.62 3.35
CA GLN A 49 -0.96 3.08 3.31
C GLN A 49 -0.14 3.62 2.14
N ALA A 50 -0.76 4.40 1.25
CA ALA A 50 -0.20 4.77 -0.03
C ALA A 50 1.04 5.67 0.08
N ASP A 51 1.10 6.49 1.11
CA ASP A 51 2.22 7.40 1.40
C ASP A 51 3.39 6.74 2.14
N GLY A 52 3.19 5.52 2.65
CA GLY A 52 4.22 4.74 3.34
C GLY A 52 4.58 5.25 4.72
N GLN A 53 3.74 6.07 5.37
CA GLN A 53 4.01 6.57 6.73
C GLN A 53 3.67 5.57 7.83
N PHE A 54 2.75 4.62 7.56
CA PHE A 54 2.32 3.61 8.52
C PHE A 54 1.70 4.19 9.81
N ASP A 55 1.08 5.38 9.70
CA ASP A 55 0.46 6.09 10.82
C ASP A 55 -0.68 5.29 11.47
N LEU A 56 -1.39 4.45 10.71
CA LEU A 56 -2.44 3.57 11.23
C LEU A 56 -1.86 2.36 11.97
N GLU A 57 -0.77 1.76 11.48
CA GLU A 57 -0.09 0.67 12.18
C GLU A 57 0.59 1.14 13.46
N THR A 58 1.06 2.38 13.50
CA THR A 58 1.74 2.99 14.65
C THR A 58 0.82 3.73 15.61
N MET A 59 -0.46 3.89 15.24
CA MET A 59 -1.45 4.68 15.98
C MET A 59 -1.03 6.15 16.16
N GLU A 60 -0.32 6.71 15.18
CA GLU A 60 0.05 8.13 15.19
C GLU A 60 -1.19 9.00 14.94
N ASP A 61 -2.12 8.55 14.08
CA ASP A 61 -3.42 9.18 13.90
C ASP A 61 -4.56 8.20 13.49
N ASP A 62 -5.75 8.75 13.23
CA ASP A 62 -6.95 8.01 12.80
C ASP A 62 -7.01 7.76 11.28
N GLY A 63 -5.90 7.99 10.58
CA GLY A 63 -5.79 7.99 9.13
C GLY A 63 -6.08 9.34 8.50
N ASP A 64 -5.56 9.52 7.29
CA ASP A 64 -5.57 10.78 6.58
C ASP A 64 -5.98 10.66 5.10
N LYS A 65 -5.78 11.74 4.34
CA LYS A 65 -6.19 11.82 2.93
C LYS A 65 -5.13 11.25 1.98
N ASP A 66 -3.99 10.84 2.50
CA ASP A 66 -2.78 10.36 1.84
C ASP A 66 -2.65 8.82 1.96
N ASP A 67 -3.36 8.19 2.91
CA ASP A 67 -3.42 6.71 3.08
C ASP A 67 -3.92 5.92 1.87
N LEU A 68 -4.83 6.47 1.06
CA LEU A 68 -5.43 5.76 -0.07
C LEU A 68 -4.81 6.16 -1.41
N PHE A 69 -4.65 5.17 -2.29
CA PHE A 69 -4.09 5.37 -3.62
C PHE A 69 -5.07 6.14 -4.53
N GLN A 70 -4.57 7.14 -5.25
CA GLN A 70 -5.38 8.04 -6.07
C GLN A 70 -4.55 8.74 -7.14
N HIS A 71 -5.19 9.04 -8.28
CA HIS A 71 -4.54 9.61 -9.47
C HIS A 71 -3.60 10.80 -9.23
N TYR A 72 -4.01 11.74 -8.38
CA TYR A 72 -3.28 13.01 -8.16
C TYR A 72 -2.21 12.93 -7.07
N LYS A 73 -1.96 11.74 -6.49
CA LYS A 73 -0.90 11.49 -5.51
C LYS A 73 -0.13 10.22 -5.88
N VAL A 74 -0.13 9.23 -4.99
CA VAL A 74 0.39 7.90 -5.27
C VAL A 74 -0.61 7.15 -6.14
N ASN A 75 -0.25 6.99 -7.41
CA ASN A 75 -1.10 6.44 -8.46
C ASN A 75 -0.65 5.04 -8.93
N GLY A 76 0.25 4.40 -8.17
CA GLY A 76 0.64 3.02 -8.36
C GLY A 76 1.58 2.52 -7.27
N ILE A 77 1.84 1.22 -7.28
CA ILE A 77 2.72 0.50 -6.38
C ILE A 77 3.32 -0.71 -7.11
N THR A 78 4.61 -0.93 -6.91
CA THR A 78 5.39 -2.02 -7.51
C THR A 78 6.20 -2.73 -6.43
N PRO A 79 6.95 -3.80 -6.76
CA PRO A 79 7.88 -4.40 -5.82
C PRO A 79 8.97 -3.44 -5.37
N GLU A 80 9.26 -2.39 -6.15
CA GLU A 80 10.31 -1.41 -5.86
C GLU A 80 9.80 -0.18 -5.09
N GLY A 81 8.48 -0.01 -4.96
CA GLY A 81 7.88 1.06 -4.16
C GLY A 81 6.66 1.71 -4.79
N ALA A 82 6.23 2.82 -4.18
CA ALA A 82 5.12 3.64 -4.63
C ALA A 82 5.47 4.45 -5.89
N LEU A 83 4.47 4.68 -6.74
CA LEU A 83 4.55 5.51 -7.94
C LEU A 83 3.77 6.81 -7.75
N VAL A 84 4.38 7.94 -8.05
CA VAL A 84 3.74 9.26 -8.14
C VAL A 84 3.80 9.72 -9.58
N SER A 85 2.63 9.95 -10.19
CA SER A 85 2.53 10.22 -11.64
C SER A 85 3.26 9.18 -12.50
N GLY A 86 3.24 7.91 -12.10
CA GLY A 86 3.91 6.81 -12.81
C GLY A 86 5.44 6.74 -12.63
N VAL A 87 6.02 7.60 -11.78
CA VAL A 87 7.47 7.60 -11.48
C VAL A 87 7.68 7.05 -10.06
N LEU A 88 8.68 6.18 -9.90
CA LEU A 88 9.03 5.63 -8.59
C LEU A 88 9.40 6.74 -7.60
N SER A 89 8.68 6.80 -6.48
CA SER A 89 8.96 7.69 -5.36
C SER A 89 9.91 6.97 -4.39
N ASN A 90 11.22 7.21 -4.53
CA ASN A 90 12.25 6.55 -3.73
C ASN A 90 13.04 7.53 -2.85
N SER A 91 12.37 8.54 -2.33
CA SER A 91 12.98 9.60 -1.53
C SER A 91 12.27 9.74 -0.18
N GLY A 92 13.04 9.91 0.89
CA GLY A 92 12.52 10.06 2.24
C GLY A 92 12.88 8.90 3.17
N PRO A 93 12.44 8.94 4.43
CA PRO A 93 12.70 7.89 5.41
C PRO A 93 12.12 6.54 4.98
N HIS A 94 10.98 6.53 4.28
CA HIS A 94 10.28 5.32 3.82
C HIS A 94 10.51 5.02 2.33
N ALA A 95 11.70 5.34 1.81
CA ALA A 95 12.08 5.04 0.43
C ALA A 95 11.94 3.54 0.12
N GLY A 96 11.20 3.21 -0.95
CA GLY A 96 10.88 1.84 -1.32
C GLY A 96 9.61 1.28 -0.67
N TYR A 97 8.90 2.09 0.12
CA TYR A 97 7.60 1.76 0.70
C TYR A 97 6.52 2.77 0.31
N PRO A 98 5.24 2.36 0.29
CA PRO A 98 4.80 0.96 0.31
C PRO A 98 5.26 0.21 -0.96
N ASN A 99 5.32 -1.12 -0.91
CA ASN A 99 5.60 -1.97 -2.07
C ASN A 99 4.71 -3.23 -2.09
N THR A 100 4.77 -3.97 -3.19
CA THR A 100 4.00 -5.22 -3.38
C THR A 100 4.81 -6.49 -3.06
N LYS A 101 5.97 -6.38 -2.40
CA LYS A 101 6.73 -7.57 -1.99
C LYS A 101 5.92 -8.36 -0.96
N GLY A 102 6.01 -9.68 -1.01
CA GLY A 102 5.39 -10.58 -0.05
C GLY A 102 6.30 -10.79 1.16
N TYR A 103 5.71 -11.09 2.32
CA TYR A 103 6.41 -11.21 3.61
C TYR A 103 6.36 -12.61 4.23
N SER A 104 5.73 -13.59 3.57
CA SER A 104 5.56 -14.94 4.12
C SER A 104 6.91 -15.58 4.49
N GLY A 105 6.97 -16.18 5.69
CA GLY A 105 8.21 -16.71 6.26
C GLY A 105 9.16 -15.64 6.81
N GLY A 106 8.71 -14.38 6.88
CA GLY A 106 9.45 -13.27 7.47
C GLY A 106 10.59 -12.74 6.63
N SER A 107 10.47 -12.83 5.31
CA SER A 107 11.46 -12.35 4.35
C SER A 107 10.77 -11.73 3.15
N PHE A 108 11.41 -10.71 2.57
CA PHE A 108 10.91 -10.10 1.35
C PHE A 108 11.00 -11.07 0.18
N THR A 109 9.88 -11.25 -0.51
CA THR A 109 9.80 -11.97 -1.78
C THR A 109 9.24 -11.03 -2.83
N ASP A 110 9.95 -10.87 -3.94
CA ASP A 110 9.39 -10.15 -5.08
C ASP A 110 8.22 -10.93 -5.67
N THR A 111 7.04 -10.31 -5.70
CA THR A 111 5.82 -10.94 -6.23
C THR A 111 5.65 -10.72 -7.72
N GLY A 112 6.41 -9.78 -8.32
CA GLY A 112 6.19 -9.30 -9.68
C GLY A 112 4.90 -8.50 -9.86
N VAL A 113 4.09 -8.31 -8.82
CA VAL A 113 2.80 -7.63 -8.93
C VAL A 113 3.03 -6.13 -8.98
N GLU A 114 2.54 -5.48 -10.04
CA GLU A 114 2.46 -4.02 -10.08
C GLU A 114 1.01 -3.61 -10.26
N ILE A 115 0.61 -2.55 -9.55
CA ILE A 115 -0.70 -1.91 -9.69
C ILE A 115 -0.42 -0.47 -10.11
N LYS A 116 -0.92 -0.04 -11.27
CA LYS A 116 -0.55 1.23 -11.90
C LYS A 116 -1.76 1.94 -12.49
N ASP A 117 -1.53 3.15 -12.97
CA ASP A 117 -2.52 3.97 -13.68
C ASP A 117 -3.83 4.12 -12.90
N ILE A 118 -3.72 4.21 -11.57
CA ILE A 118 -4.87 4.37 -10.70
C ILE A 118 -5.55 5.69 -11.06
N SER A 119 -6.80 5.60 -11.48
CA SER A 119 -7.63 6.73 -11.90
C SER A 119 -8.09 7.59 -10.73
N ALA A 120 -8.78 8.70 -11.04
CA ALA A 120 -9.32 9.59 -10.02
C ALA A 120 -10.40 8.86 -9.21
N PRO A 121 -10.51 9.11 -7.89
CA PRO A 121 -11.55 8.49 -7.08
C PRO A 121 -12.95 8.87 -7.55
N GLY A 122 -13.87 7.92 -7.51
CA GLY A 122 -15.26 8.10 -7.93
C GLY A 122 -16.06 6.80 -7.82
N ASN A 123 -17.34 6.84 -8.22
CA ASN A 123 -18.19 5.63 -8.21
C ASN A 123 -17.60 4.48 -9.05
N GLU A 124 -16.74 4.82 -10.01
CA GLU A 124 -15.92 3.90 -10.77
C GLU A 124 -14.46 4.35 -10.66
N MET A 125 -13.56 3.39 -10.42
CA MET A 125 -12.12 3.57 -10.50
C MET A 125 -11.55 2.46 -11.38
N THR A 126 -10.66 2.84 -12.28
CA THR A 126 -9.81 1.95 -13.05
C THR A 126 -8.38 1.95 -12.53
N PHE A 127 -7.69 0.84 -12.77
CA PHE A 127 -6.27 0.63 -12.54
C PHE A 127 -5.80 -0.54 -13.43
N THR A 128 -4.50 -0.61 -13.67
CA THR A 128 -3.85 -1.71 -14.39
C THR A 128 -3.14 -2.61 -13.40
N VAL A 129 -3.29 -3.94 -13.53
CA VAL A 129 -2.48 -4.92 -12.79
C VAL A 129 -1.58 -5.66 -13.77
N THR A 130 -0.29 -5.73 -13.47
CA THR A 130 0.68 -6.53 -14.22
C THR A 130 1.39 -7.51 -13.31
N PHE A 131 1.72 -8.68 -13.86
CA PHE A 131 2.51 -9.72 -13.22
C PHE A 131 3.81 -9.85 -14.00
N VAL A 132 4.85 -9.18 -13.52
CA VAL A 132 6.19 -9.20 -14.11
C VAL A 132 6.91 -10.42 -13.55
N THR A 133 7.08 -11.46 -14.36
CA THR A 133 7.96 -12.57 -13.98
C THR A 133 9.40 -12.10 -14.09
N SER A 134 10.21 -12.31 -13.05
CA SER A 134 11.67 -12.32 -13.24
C SER A 134 11.98 -13.45 -14.21
N ASP A 135 12.62 -13.17 -15.35
CA ASP A 135 13.12 -14.20 -16.25
C ASP A 135 13.96 -15.20 -15.43
N ALA A 136 13.58 -16.48 -15.50
CA ALA A 136 14.21 -17.58 -14.76
C ALA A 136 15.63 -17.89 -15.24
#